data_AF-E3PTF7-F1
#
_entry.id   AF-E3PTF7-F1
#
_cell.length_a   1.000
_cell.length_b   1.000
_cell.length_c   1.000
_cell.angle_alpha   90.00
_cell.angle_beta   90.00
_cell.angle_gamma   90.00
#
_symmetry.space_group_name_H-M   'P 1'
#
loop_
_entity.id
_entity.type
_entity.pdbx_description
1 polymer ?
#
loop_
_entity_poly.entity_id
_entity_poly.type
_entity_poly.pdbx_seq_one_letter_code
_entity_poly.pdbx_strand_id
1 'polypeptide(L)'
;MAKVVDVIHEYKILKTKRDFVVINTRGNNCNHSHFLHERAARNLIDIVLRKQIPKSIYFQEAAKRIILDESYEEKIILNQRKSKKERYVNYCR
;
A
#
# COMPACT_ATOMS: atom_id res chain seq x y z
N MET A 1 -7.29 -9.86 -20.99
CA MET A 1 -8.42 -9.47 -20.12
C MET A 1 -7.99 -9.66 -18.67
N ALA A 2 -8.07 -8.61 -17.86
CA ALA A 2 -7.86 -8.74 -16.41
C ALA A 2 -9.14 -9.32 -15.79
N LYS A 3 -9.01 -10.30 -14.89
CA LYS A 3 -10.14 -10.93 -14.20
C LYS A 3 -10.30 -10.31 -12.82
N VAL A 4 -11.52 -9.97 -12.44
CA VAL A 4 -11.80 -9.57 -11.05
C VAL A 4 -11.63 -10.80 -10.16
N VAL A 5 -10.73 -10.70 -9.19
CA VAL A 5 -10.48 -11.78 -8.22
C VAL A 5 -11.39 -11.58 -7.01
N ASP A 6 -11.40 -10.36 -6.48
CA ASP A 6 -12.09 -10.05 -5.24
C ASP A 6 -12.48 -8.56 -5.18
N VAL A 7 -13.50 -8.25 -4.39
CA VAL A 7 -13.94 -6.88 -4.09
C VAL A 7 -14.13 -6.79 -2.58
N ILE A 8 -13.36 -5.92 -1.94
CA ILE A 8 -13.34 -5.75 -0.50
C ILE A 8 -13.58 -4.27 -0.20
N HIS A 9 -14.77 -3.93 0.30
CA HIS A 9 -15.21 -2.55 0.53
C HIS A 9 -15.04 -1.69 -0.73
N GLU A 10 -14.21 -0.65 -0.65
CA GLU A 10 -13.86 0.28 -1.72
C GLU A 10 -12.63 -0.13 -2.53
N TYR A 11 -12.14 -1.36 -2.33
CA TYR A 11 -10.96 -1.87 -3.03
C TYR A 11 -11.32 -3.08 -3.90
N LYS A 12 -10.72 -3.13 -5.10
CA LYS A 12 -10.90 -4.20 -6.06
C LYS A 12 -9.56 -4.84 -6.37
N ILE A 13 -9.50 -6.17 -6.34
CA ILE A 13 -8.34 -6.94 -6.77
C ILE A 13 -8.60 -7.48 -8.17
N LEU A 14 -7.75 -7.12 -9.12
CA LEU A 14 -7.74 -7.64 -10.48
C LEU A 14 -6.53 -8.56 -10.65
N LYS A 15 -6.71 -9.70 -11.30
CA LYS A 15 -5.62 -10.56 -11.76
C LYS A 15 -5.35 -10.27 -13.23
N THR A 16 -4.13 -9.84 -13.53
CA THR A 16 -3.60 -9.75 -14.88
C THR A 16 -2.91 -11.06 -15.25
N LYS A 17 -2.26 -11.12 -16.42
CA LYS A 17 -1.46 -12.28 -16.82
C LYS A 17 -0.23 -12.50 -15.93
N ARG A 18 0.27 -11.45 -15.25
CA ARG A 18 1.57 -11.48 -14.55
C ARG A 18 1.48 -11.06 -13.08
N ASP A 19 0.45 -10.33 -12.70
CA ASP A 19 0.39 -9.63 -11.43
C ASP A 19 -1.05 -9.46 -10.94
N PHE A 20 -1.17 -9.00 -9.70
CA PHE A 20 -2.42 -8.64 -9.04
C PHE A 20 -2.45 -7.14 -8.82
N VAL A 21 -3.50 -6.48 -9.29
CA VAL A 21 -3.69 -5.03 -9.18
C VAL A 21 -4.74 -4.74 -8.14
N VAL A 22 -4.38 -3.97 -7.12
CA VAL A 22 -5.34 -3.39 -6.17
C VAL A 22 -5.72 -2.01 -6.66
N ILE A 23 -7.01 -1.75 -6.81
CA ILE A 23 -7.56 -0.47 -7.26
C ILE A 23 -8.52 0.05 -6.19
N ASN A 24 -8.43 1.33 -5.84
CA ASN A 24 -9.47 2.00 -5.06
C ASN A 24 -10.60 2.46 -6.00
N THR A 25 -11.81 1.97 -5.79
CA THR A 25 -12.97 2.28 -6.62
C THR A 25 -13.56 3.67 -6.36
N ARG A 26 -13.17 4.32 -5.27
CA ARG A 26 -13.56 5.72 -4.96
C ARG A 26 -12.61 6.74 -5.56
N GLY A 27 -11.40 6.30 -5.95
CA GLY A 27 -10.38 7.16 -6.54
C GLY A 27 -10.45 7.19 -8.07
N ASN A 28 -9.46 7.85 -8.67
CA ASN A 28 -9.26 7.80 -10.11
C ASN A 28 -8.54 6.49 -10.51
N ASN A 29 -8.55 6.16 -11.80
CA ASN A 29 -7.85 4.98 -12.34
C ASN A 29 -6.34 4.95 -12.01
N CYS A 30 -5.75 6.06 -11.58
CA CYS A 30 -4.35 6.15 -11.15
C CYS A 30 -4.12 5.61 -9.73
N ASN A 31 -5.15 5.45 -8.91
CA ASN A 31 -5.05 4.99 -7.52
C ASN A 31 -5.00 3.45 -7.46
N HIS A 32 -3.95 2.87 -8.04
CA HIS A 32 -3.73 1.44 -8.05
C HIS A 32 -2.29 1.06 -7.71
N SER A 33 -2.13 -0.19 -7.26
CA SER A 33 -0.82 -0.77 -6.99
C SER A 33 -0.74 -2.21 -7.49
N HIS A 34 0.43 -2.60 -7.98
CA HIS A 34 0.72 -3.92 -8.52
C HIS A 34 1.45 -4.78 -7.49
N PHE A 35 1.02 -6.03 -7.38
CA PHE A 35 1.55 -7.05 -6.49
C PHE A 35 1.84 -8.33 -7.27
N LEU A 36 2.93 -9.01 -6.93
CA LEU A 36 3.24 -10.31 -7.53
C LEU A 36 2.29 -11.42 -7.04
N HIS A 37 1.79 -11.30 -5.80
CA HIS A 37 0.98 -12.32 -5.15
C HIS A 37 -0.34 -11.75 -4.63
N GLU A 38 -1.42 -12.51 -4.81
CA GLU A 38 -2.76 -12.17 -4.31
C GLU A 38 -2.77 -11.93 -2.80
N ARG A 39 -2.03 -12.76 -2.05
CA ARG A 39 -1.91 -12.62 -0.60
C ARG A 39 -1.34 -11.27 -0.19
N ALA A 40 -0.37 -10.74 -0.94
CA ALA A 40 0.21 -9.43 -0.66
C ALA A 40 -0.82 -8.31 -0.90
N ALA A 41 -1.59 -8.40 -1.98
CA ALA A 41 -2.69 -7.49 -2.28
C ALA A 41 -3.77 -7.50 -1.18
N ARG A 42 -4.23 -8.68 -0.76
CA ARG A 42 -5.20 -8.84 0.34
C ARG A 42 -4.67 -8.29 1.66
N ASN A 43 -3.41 -8.59 2.00
CA ASN A 43 -2.78 -8.10 3.23
C ASN A 43 -2.68 -6.57 3.25
N LEU A 44 -2.36 -5.93 2.12
CA LEU A 44 -2.34 -4.47 2.05
C LEU A 44 -3.72 -3.90 2.39
N ILE A 45 -4.77 -4.44 1.77
CA ILE A 45 -6.14 -3.97 2.00
C ILE A 45 -6.52 -4.14 3.48
N ASP A 46 -6.23 -5.29 4.10
CA ASP A 46 -6.51 -5.50 5.52
C ASP A 46 -5.77 -4.49 6.42
N ILE A 47 -4.49 -4.21 6.15
CA ILE A 47 -3.71 -3.21 6.90
C ILE A 47 -4.32 -1.81 6.78
N VAL A 48 -4.72 -1.43 5.57
CA VAL A 48 -5.32 -0.12 5.27
C VAL A 48 -6.70 0.01 5.92
N LEU A 49 -7.55 -1.01 5.80
CA LEU A 49 -8.87 -1.05 6.45
C LEU A 49 -8.76 -0.94 7.97
N ARG A 50 -7.75 -1.58 8.56
CA ARG A 50 -7.45 -1.48 10.01
C ARG A 50 -6.76 -0.17 10.40
N LYS A 51 -6.49 0.73 9.45
CA LYS A 51 -5.73 1.98 9.64
C LYS A 51 -4.36 1.75 10.32
N GLN A 52 -3.75 0.59 10.09
CA GLN A 52 -2.42 0.26 10.61
C GLN A 52 -1.33 0.70 9.64
N ILE A 53 -0.15 1.05 10.12
CA ILE A 53 0.97 1.47 9.25
C ILE A 53 1.75 0.22 8.80
N PRO A 54 1.90 -0.05 7.49
CA PRO A 54 2.69 -1.18 7.03
C PRO A 54 4.16 -1.04 7.46
N LYS A 55 4.81 -2.14 7.83
CA LYS A 55 6.23 -2.12 8.25
C LYS A 55 7.20 -1.98 7.09
N SER A 56 6.87 -2.58 5.94
CA SER A 56 7.73 -2.54 4.76
C SER A 56 7.55 -1.24 3.98
N ILE A 57 8.66 -0.64 3.54
CA ILE A 57 8.65 0.56 2.69
C ILE A 57 7.84 0.31 1.43
N TYR A 58 7.97 -0.87 0.82
CA TYR A 58 7.19 -1.24 -0.37
C TYR A 58 5.68 -1.21 -0.11
N PHE A 59 5.21 -1.75 1.01
CA PHE A 59 3.80 -1.70 1.37
C PHE A 59 3.34 -0.28 1.74
N GLN A 60 4.20 0.52 2.35
CA GLN A 60 3.91 1.92 2.63
C GLN A 60 3.71 2.73 1.35
N GLU A 61 4.61 2.58 0.36
CA GLU A 61 4.46 3.24 -0.95
C GLU A 61 3.21 2.76 -1.68
N ALA A 62 2.94 1.46 -1.66
CA ALA A 62 1.71 0.91 -2.23
C ALA A 62 0.46 1.49 -1.55
N ALA A 63 0.44 1.55 -0.21
CA ALA A 63 -0.67 2.10 0.56
C ALA A 63 -0.90 3.58 0.21
N LYS A 64 0.17 4.39 0.11
CA LYS A 64 0.08 5.79 -0.31
C LYS A 64 -0.57 5.97 -1.67
N ARG A 65 -0.31 5.08 -2.63
CA ARG A 65 -0.88 5.18 -4.00
C ARG A 65 -2.37 4.88 -4.06
N ILE A 66 -2.87 3.97 -3.20
CA ILE A 66 -4.27 3.53 -3.24
C ILE A 66 -5.19 4.31 -2.29
N ILE A 67 -4.62 5.06 -1.35
CA ILE A 67 -5.39 5.81 -0.35
C ILE A 67 -5.70 7.22 -0.84
N LEU A 68 -6.86 7.70 -0.41
CA LEU A 68 -7.34 9.07 -0.62
C LEU A 68 -7.37 9.88 0.68
N ASP A 69 -7.20 9.21 1.82
CA ASP A 69 -7.18 9.81 3.15
C ASP A 69 -5.81 10.43 3.43
N GLU A 70 -5.75 11.76 3.36
CA GLU A 70 -4.54 12.56 3.59
C GLU A 70 -3.97 12.36 5.01
N SER A 71 -4.83 12.17 6.01
CA SER A 71 -4.40 11.95 7.40
C SER A 71 -3.66 10.63 7.56
N TYR A 72 -4.09 9.59 6.85
CA TYR A 72 -3.40 8.31 6.85
C TYR A 72 -2.10 8.37 6.03
N GLU A 73 -2.09 9.08 4.90
CA GLU A 73 -0.86 9.34 4.14
C GLU A 73 0.20 10.01 5.03
N GLU A 74 -0.18 11.04 5.78
CA GLU A 74 0.73 11.78 6.64
C GLU A 74 1.33 10.88 7.74
N LYS A 75 0.53 9.98 8.32
CA LYS A 75 1.01 8.97 9.28
C LYS A 75 2.08 8.06 8.68
N ILE A 76 1.91 7.62 7.43
CA ILE A 76 2.92 6.81 6.73
C ILE A 76 4.20 7.62 6.54
N ILE A 77 4.11 8.87 6.08
CA ILE A 77 5.27 9.74 5.85
C ILE A 77 6.02 9.99 7.16
N LEU A 78 5.31 10.25 8.26
CA LEU A 78 5.92 10.45 9.57
C LEU A 78 6.67 9.20 10.04
N ASN A 79 6.09 8.01 9.83
CA ASN A 79 6.72 6.74 10.16
C ASN A 79 8.00 6.51 9.34
N GLN A 80 7.98 6.81 8.03
CA GLN A 80 9.16 6.75 7.17
C GLN A 80 10.27 7.70 7.63
N ARG A 81 9.92 8.92 8.04
CA ARG A 81 10.88 9.91 8.56
C ARG A 81 11.52 9.44 9.87
N LYS A 82 10.74 8.86 10.79
CA LYS A 82 11.27 8.29 12.05
C LYS A 82 12.27 7.16 11.76
N SER A 83 11.89 6.20 10.92
CA SER A 83 12.76 5.08 10.55
C SER A 83 14.05 5.51 9.83
N LYS A 84 14.02 6.59 9.02
CA LYS A 84 15.22 7.16 8.41
C LYS A 84 16.15 7.84 9.42
N LYS A 85 15.61 8.56 10.42
CA LYS A 85 16.43 9.21 11.45
C LYS A 85 17.22 8.19 12.28
N GLU A 86 16.66 7.00 12.54
CA GLU A 86 17.34 5.94 13.29
C GLU A 86 18.49 5.25 12.52
N ARG A 87 18.58 5.43 11.19
CA ARG A 87 19.67 4.85 10.38
C ARG A 87 20.96 5.68 10.39
N TYR A 88 20.95 6.90 10.93
CA TYR A 88 22.16 7.69 11.13
C TYR A 88 22.79 7.35 12.49
N VAL A 89 23.43 6.19 12.58
CA VAL A 89 24.46 5.94 13.61
C VAL A 89 25.76 6.43 13.01
N ASN A 90 26.22 7.61 13.41
CA ASN A 90 27.59 8.05 13.14
C ASN A 90 28.54 7.11 13.89
N TYR A 91 29.17 6.18 13.16
CA TYR A 91 30.40 5.57 13.64
C TYR A 91 31.53 6.58 13.42
N CYS A 92 31.76 7.47 14.38
CA CYS A 92 33.09 8.02 14.57
C CYS A 92 33.87 6.99 15.40
N ARG A 93 34.85 6.35 14.78
CA ARG A 93 35.91 5.64 15.48
C ARG A 93 37.15 6.52 15.48
#